data_AF-X0Q8Q8-F1
#
_entry.id   AF-X0Q8Q8-F1
#
_cell.length_a   1.000
_cell.length_b   1.000
_cell.length_c   1.000
_cell.angle_alpha   90.00
_cell.angle_beta   90.00
_cell.angle_gamma   90.00
#
_symmetry.space_group_name_H-M   'P 1'
#
loop_
_entity.id
_entity.type
_entity.pdbx_description
1 polymer ?
#
loop_
_entity_poly.entity_id
_entity_poly.type
_entity_poly.pdbx_seq_one_letter_code
_entity_poly.pdbx_strand_id
1 'polypeptide(L)'
;MPSPKSDPLEVDVRRYRRWRDRRREAERHRARQPRPGKEVDDILDFARTWAPFGGPPEEETLVNFGMCPTRFTERLWQVIGEFGCGRADETQLKRAYPQHE
;
A
#
# COMPACT_ATOMS: atom_id res chain seq x y z
N MET A 1 50.89 -23.88 1.01
CA MET A 1 49.46 -24.17 1.22
C MET A 1 48.65 -23.17 0.39
N PRO A 2 48.01 -23.56 -0.73
CA PRO A 2 47.19 -22.64 -1.48
C PRO A 2 45.83 -22.49 -0.79
N SER A 3 45.46 -21.26 -0.44
CA SER A 3 44.12 -20.92 0.05
C SER A 3 43.07 -21.24 -1.01
N PRO A 4 41.92 -21.84 -0.66
CA PRO A 4 40.86 -22.06 -1.62
C PRO A 4 40.31 -20.69 -2.02
N LYS A 5 40.51 -20.31 -3.29
CA LYS A 5 39.85 -19.15 -3.85
C LYS A 5 38.39 -19.50 -3.98
N SER A 6 37.54 -18.81 -3.21
CA SER A 6 36.09 -18.93 -3.29
C SER A 6 35.67 -18.88 -4.75
N ASP A 7 35.12 -19.99 -5.23
CA ASP A 7 34.75 -20.15 -6.63
C ASP A 7 33.68 -19.09 -6.97
N PRO A 8 33.88 -18.26 -8.01
CA PRO A 8 32.93 -17.21 -8.38
C PRO A 8 31.50 -17.74 -8.53
N LEU A 9 31.36 -19.00 -8.95
CA LEU A 9 30.08 -19.68 -9.13
C LEU A 9 29.40 -20.04 -7.79
N GLU A 10 30.15 -20.34 -6.72
CA GLU A 10 29.56 -20.56 -5.39
C GLU A 10 29.03 -19.26 -4.77
N VAL A 11 29.72 -18.15 -5.01
CA VAL A 11 29.25 -16.81 -4.61
C VAL A 11 27.99 -16.43 -5.39
N ASP A 12 27.94 -16.78 -6.69
CA ASP A 12 26.78 -16.56 -7.55
C ASP A 12 25.57 -17.40 -7.11
N VAL A 13 25.77 -18.69 -6.78
CA VAL A 13 24.71 -19.56 -6.26
C VAL A 13 24.17 -19.09 -4.91
N ARG A 14 25.02 -18.65 -3.98
CA ARG A 14 24.56 -18.09 -2.69
C ARG A 14 23.80 -16.78 -2.87
N ARG A 15 24.21 -15.93 -3.83
CA ARG A 15 23.53 -14.68 -4.18
C ARG A 15 22.18 -14.94 -4.85
N TYR A 16 22.12 -15.90 -5.76
CA TYR A 16 20.91 -16.33 -6.45
C TYR A 16 19.91 -16.98 -5.49
N ARG A 17 20.35 -17.85 -4.57
CA ARG A 17 19.51 -18.40 -3.50
C ARG A 17 18.91 -17.30 -2.62
N ARG A 18 19.74 -16.34 -2.18
CA ARG A 18 19.29 -15.20 -1.36
C ARG A 18 18.38 -14.22 -2.11
N TRP A 19 18.47 -14.12 -3.44
CA TRP A 19 17.53 -13.37 -4.27
C TRP A 19 16.20 -14.13 -4.43
N ARG A 20 16.26 -15.44 -4.68
CA ARG A 20 15.09 -16.31 -4.81
C ARG A 20 14.28 -16.37 -3.53
N ASP A 21 14.95 -16.51 -2.38
CA ASP A 21 14.30 -16.56 -1.08
C ASP A 21 13.65 -15.23 -0.72
N ARG A 22 14.35 -14.09 -0.94
CA ARG A 22 13.75 -12.75 -0.77
C ARG A 22 12.52 -12.53 -1.66
N ARG A 23 12.56 -13.01 -2.90
CA ARG A 23 11.43 -12.90 -3.83
C ARG A 23 10.24 -13.75 -3.36
N ARG A 24 10.50 -14.96 -2.89
CA ARG A 24 9.48 -15.89 -2.37
C ARG A 24 8.89 -15.41 -1.06
N GLU A 25 9.69 -14.75 -0.22
CA GLU A 25 9.24 -14.16 1.03
C GLU A 25 8.37 -12.92 0.75
N ALA A 26 8.79 -12.01 -0.13
CA ALA A 26 7.98 -10.89 -0.58
C ALA A 26 6.66 -11.33 -1.24
N GLU A 27 6.69 -12.42 -2.02
CA GLU A 27 5.52 -13.01 -2.65
C GLU A 27 4.60 -13.70 -1.64
N ARG A 28 5.15 -14.36 -0.61
CA ARG A 28 4.38 -14.90 0.52
C ARG A 28 3.77 -13.80 1.37
N HIS A 29 4.46 -12.68 1.57
CA HIS A 29 3.92 -11.50 2.24
C HIS A 29 2.78 -10.88 1.43
N ARG A 30 2.92 -10.75 0.10
CA ARG A 30 1.83 -10.32 -0.80
C ARG A 30 0.66 -11.29 -0.84
N ALA A 31 0.92 -12.60 -0.87
CA ALA A 31 -0.12 -13.63 -0.89
C ALA A 31 -0.84 -13.79 0.46
N ARG A 32 -0.19 -13.41 1.56
CA ARG A 32 -0.77 -13.36 2.91
C ARG A 32 -1.46 -12.02 3.22
N GLN A 33 -1.18 -10.96 2.46
CA GLN A 33 -1.96 -9.74 2.60
C GLN A 33 -3.40 -10.03 2.18
N PRO A 34 -4.39 -9.53 2.94
CA PRO A 34 -5.77 -9.56 2.50
C PRO A 34 -5.82 -8.94 1.11
N ARG A 35 -6.53 -9.57 0.17
CA ARG A 35 -6.83 -8.85 -1.08
C ARG A 35 -7.76 -7.71 -0.71
N PRO A 36 -7.46 -6.47 -1.13
CA PRO A 36 -8.39 -5.38 -0.93
C PRO A 36 -9.73 -5.81 -1.55
N GLY A 37 -10.79 -5.76 -0.73
CA GLY A 37 -12.13 -5.99 -1.23
C GLY A 37 -12.53 -4.86 -2.19
N LYS A 38 -13.61 -5.04 -2.94
CA LYS A 38 -14.12 -4.01 -3.86
C LYS A 38 -14.33 -2.66 -3.15
N GLU A 39 -14.83 -2.69 -1.91
CA GLU A 39 -14.98 -1.50 -1.05
C GLU A 39 -13.66 -0.72 -0.86
N VAL A 40 -12.55 -1.43 -0.68
CA VAL A 40 -11.23 -0.81 -0.43
C VAL A 40 -10.72 -0.11 -1.69
N ASP A 41 -10.92 -0.73 -2.85
CA ASP A 41 -10.57 -0.16 -4.15
C ASP A 41 -11.43 1.08 -4.44
N ASP A 42 -12.74 0.98 -4.21
CA ASP A 42 -13.70 2.09 -4.37
C ASP A 42 -13.33 3.28 -3.45
N ILE A 43 -12.92 3.04 -2.20
CA ILE A 43 -12.48 4.10 -1.26
C ILE A 43 -11.22 4.80 -1.78
N LEU A 44 -10.23 4.05 -2.27
CA LEU A 44 -8.97 4.61 -2.76
C LEU A 44 -9.17 5.40 -4.06
N ASP A 45 -9.98 4.88 -4.98
CA ASP A 45 -10.30 5.55 -6.25
C ASP A 45 -11.08 6.84 -6.02
N PHE A 46 -12.09 6.79 -5.15
CA PHE A 46 -12.86 7.96 -4.76
C PHE A 46 -11.96 9.02 -4.10
N ALA A 47 -11.09 8.61 -3.18
CA ALA A 47 -10.18 9.54 -2.52
C ALA A 47 -9.19 10.19 -3.50
N ARG A 48 -8.67 9.43 -4.47
CA ARG A 48 -7.77 9.96 -5.52
C ARG A 48 -8.46 10.95 -6.44
N THR A 49 -9.73 10.67 -6.80
CA THR A 49 -10.54 11.55 -7.64
C THR A 49 -10.77 12.90 -6.96
N TRP A 50 -10.99 12.89 -5.65
CA TRP A 50 -11.30 14.09 -4.87
C TRP A 50 -10.09 14.78 -4.23
N ALA A 51 -8.92 14.15 -4.22
CA ALA A 51 -7.68 14.71 -3.67
C ALA A 51 -7.29 16.08 -4.26
N PRO A 52 -7.44 16.37 -5.58
CA PRO A 52 -7.15 17.69 -6.13
C PRO A 52 -8.09 18.79 -5.64
N PHE A 53 -9.29 18.43 -5.21
CA PHE A 53 -10.35 19.36 -4.79
C PHE A 53 -10.39 19.57 -3.27
N GLY A 54 -9.55 18.84 -2.52
CA GLY A 54 -9.50 18.92 -1.06
C GLY A 54 -10.50 18.01 -0.34
N GLY A 55 -11.05 17.02 -1.05
CA GLY A 55 -11.99 16.04 -0.48
C GLY A 55 -13.39 16.09 -1.13
N PRO A 56 -14.19 15.02 -0.94
CA PRO A 56 -15.51 14.88 -1.50
C PRO A 56 -16.53 15.67 -0.65
N PRO A 57 -17.62 16.14 -1.27
CA PRO A 57 -18.73 16.70 -0.51
C PRO A 57 -19.41 15.62 0.36
N GLU A 58 -20.03 16.07 1.45
CA GLU A 58 -20.71 15.20 2.41
C GLU A 58 -21.80 14.35 1.73
N GLU A 59 -22.56 14.96 0.83
CA GLU A 59 -23.65 14.32 0.11
C GLU A 59 -23.15 13.14 -0.76
N GLU A 60 -22.05 13.29 -1.48
CA GLU A 60 -21.50 12.21 -2.31
C GLU A 60 -20.87 11.09 -1.48
N THR A 61 -20.26 11.44 -0.35
CA THR A 61 -19.69 10.44 0.58
C THR A 61 -20.81 9.59 1.19
N LEU A 62 -21.92 10.24 1.56
CA LEU A 62 -23.09 9.56 2.11
C LEU A 62 -23.81 8.72 1.05
N VAL A 63 -23.93 9.21 -0.20
CA VAL A 63 -24.58 8.45 -1.29
C VAL A 63 -23.77 7.23 -1.71
N ASN A 64 -22.44 7.36 -1.85
CA ASN A 64 -21.60 6.27 -2.34
C ASN A 64 -21.25 5.24 -1.26
N PHE A 65 -21.05 5.69 -0.02
CA PHE A 65 -20.54 4.84 1.06
C PHE A 65 -21.44 4.77 2.29
N GLY A 66 -22.51 5.56 2.37
CA GLY A 66 -23.41 5.58 3.53
C GLY A 66 -22.75 6.08 4.81
N MET A 67 -21.64 6.83 4.72
CA MET A 67 -20.87 7.28 5.87
C MET A 67 -20.58 8.78 5.84
N CYS A 68 -20.38 9.35 7.03
CA CYS A 68 -19.97 10.74 7.16
C CYS A 68 -18.52 10.95 6.66
N PRO A 69 -18.15 12.16 6.20
CA PRO A 69 -16.81 12.49 5.70
C PRO A 69 -15.68 12.19 6.69
N THR A 70 -15.94 12.39 7.98
CA THR A 70 -15.00 12.08 9.07
C THR A 70 -14.72 10.58 9.15
N ARG A 71 -15.78 9.77 9.16
CA ARG A 71 -15.69 8.31 9.15
C ARG A 71 -15.04 7.77 7.87
N PHE A 72 -15.29 8.42 6.73
CA PHE A 72 -14.62 8.10 5.47
C PHE A 72 -13.11 8.35 5.56
N THR A 73 -12.71 9.48 6.16
CA THR A 73 -11.30 9.83 6.35
C THR A 73 -10.60 8.81 7.27
N GLU A 74 -11.22 8.43 8.38
CA GLU A 74 -10.70 7.37 9.26
C GLU A 74 -10.54 6.04 8.52
N ARG A 75 -11.55 5.66 7.73
CA ARG A 75 -11.55 4.41 6.95
C ARG A 75 -10.48 4.43 5.87
N LEU A 76 -10.29 5.56 5.20
CA LEU A 76 -9.24 5.78 4.21
C LEU A 76 -7.85 5.59 4.84
N TRP A 77 -7.60 6.16 6.02
CA TRP A 77 -6.33 5.98 6.72
C TRP A 77 -6.09 4.54 7.19
N GLN A 78 -7.13 3.83 7.64
CA GLN A 78 -7.04 2.40 7.93
C GLN A 78 -6.64 1.59 6.69
N VAL A 79 -7.32 1.84 5.56
CA VAL A 79 -7.03 1.20 4.27
C VAL A 79 -5.60 1.46 3.82
N ILE A 80 -5.14 2.71 3.90
CA ILE A 80 -3.76 3.08 3.54
C ILE A 80 -2.75 2.36 4.45
N GLY A 81 -3.06 2.19 5.74
CA GLY A 81 -2.22 1.44 6.68
C GLY A 81 -2.19 -0.08 6.42
N GLU A 82 -3.32 -0.66 6.00
CA GLU A 82 -3.46 -2.11 5.78
C GLU A 82 -2.91 -2.57 4.42
N PHE A 83 -3.19 -1.81 3.35
CA PHE A 83 -2.88 -2.21 1.97
C PHE A 83 -1.68 -1.45 1.38
N GLY A 84 -1.27 -0.36 2.04
CA GLY A 84 -0.22 0.53 1.56
C GLY A 84 -0.74 1.49 0.49
N CYS A 85 -0.18 2.69 0.47
CA CYS A 85 -0.40 3.69 -0.57
C CYS A 85 0.93 4.12 -1.17
N GLY A 86 0.93 4.52 -2.45
CA GLY A 86 2.13 5.07 -3.07
C GLY A 86 2.58 6.33 -2.33
N ARG A 87 3.89 6.53 -2.14
CA ARG A 87 4.44 7.64 -1.34
C ARG A 87 4.02 9.04 -1.87
N ALA A 88 3.78 9.17 -3.17
CA ALA A 88 3.29 10.38 -3.81
C ALA A 88 1.79 10.61 -3.54
N ASP A 89 0.98 9.56 -3.69
CA ASP A 89 -0.45 9.57 -3.40
C ASP A 89 -0.71 9.87 -1.92
N GLU A 90 0.06 9.26 -1.01
CA GLU A 90 -0.06 9.48 0.44
C GLU A 90 0.12 10.95 0.80
N THR A 91 1.08 11.65 0.18
CA THR A 91 1.34 13.07 0.46
C THR A 91 0.17 13.95 0.00
N GLN A 92 -0.40 13.64 -1.18
CA GLN A 92 -1.55 14.36 -1.71
C GLN A 92 -2.80 14.10 -0.86
N LEU A 93 -3.03 12.84 -0.48
CA LEU A 93 -4.14 12.43 0.37
C LEU A 93 -4.03 13.03 1.78
N LYS A 94 -2.83 13.14 2.38
CA LYS A 94 -2.64 13.85 3.66
C LYS A 94 -3.05 15.30 3.60
N ARG A 95 -2.84 15.95 2.45
CA ARG A 95 -3.19 17.36 2.26
C ARG A 95 -4.69 17.57 2.05
N ALA A 96 -5.36 16.64 1.37
CA ALA A 96 -6.80 16.70 1.11
C ALA A 96 -7.64 16.17 2.29
N TYR A 97 -7.13 15.18 3.02
CA TYR A 97 -7.82 14.50 4.12
C TYR A 97 -6.96 14.57 5.40
N PRO A 98 -6.91 15.73 6.06
CA PRO A 98 -6.23 15.84 7.35
C PRO A 98 -6.86 14.86 8.34
N GLN A 99 -6.02 14.09 9.01
CA GLN A 99 -6.45 13.17 10.04
C GLN A 99 -6.84 14.01 11.27
N HIS A 100 -8.14 14.19 11.50
CA HIS A 100 -8.64 14.82 12.70
C HIS A 100 -8.48 13.82 13.87
N GLU A 101 -7.53 14.09 14.76
CA GLU A 101 -7.38 13.39 16.06
C GLU A 101 -8.53 13.71 17.02
#